data_AF-A0A4Z1I1P8-F1
#
_entry.id   AF-A0A4Z1I1P8-F1
#
_cell.length_a   1.000
_cell.length_b   1.000
_cell.length_c   1.000
_cell.angle_alpha   90.00
_cell.angle_beta   90.00
_cell.angle_gamma   90.00
#
_symmetry.space_group_name_H-M   'P 1'
#
loop_
_entity.id
_entity.type
_entity.pdbx_description
1 polymer ?
#
loop_
_entity_poly.entity_id
_entity_poly.type
_entity_poly.pdbx_seq_one_letter_code
_entity_poly.pdbx_strand_id
1 'polypeptide(L)'
;MRISADELAKVNRDSIPLGHGGGYYGEIAVFHELHCLKFIRQAFHMDYYRHIYGEKKEETMGEHTDFTQEHTCVNWDSLMKWAEPRSIDIFQEGMLVHPTLGPAYLGGIREDRPHAEDVTSMSNL
;
A
#
# COMPACT_ATOMS: atom_id res chain seq x y z
N MET A 1 6.03 4.29 5.48
CA MET A 1 6.64 4.96 6.64
C MET A 1 8.11 5.28 6.36
N ARG A 2 8.69 6.21 7.11
CA ARG A 2 10.09 6.63 7.04
C ARG A 2 10.95 5.77 7.96
N ILE A 3 11.99 5.16 7.39
CA ILE A 3 13.00 4.34 8.08
C ILE A 3 14.35 5.04 7.95
N SER A 4 15.08 5.17 9.06
CA SER A 4 16.43 5.74 9.04
C SER A 4 17.45 4.79 8.40
N ALA A 5 18.59 5.31 7.94
CA ALA A 5 19.67 4.49 7.39
C ALA A 5 20.18 3.44 8.40
N ASP A 6 20.32 3.84 9.67
CA ASP A 6 20.76 2.96 10.75
C ASP A 6 19.74 1.85 11.05
N GLU A 7 18.45 2.15 10.98
CA GLU A 7 17.39 1.14 11.12
C GLU A 7 17.41 0.17 9.93
N LEU A 8 17.54 0.68 8.70
CA LEU A 8 17.59 -0.15 7.49
C LEU A 8 18.81 -1.10 7.49
N ALA A 9 19.97 -0.60 7.93
CA ALA A 9 21.18 -1.40 8.05
C ALA A 9 21.03 -2.58 9.03
N LYS A 10 20.26 -2.40 10.12
CA LYS A 10 19.99 -3.49 11.09
C LYS A 10 19.20 -4.64 10.49
N VAL A 11 18.36 -4.36 9.48
CA VAL A 11 17.52 -5.37 8.84
C VAL A 11 18.21 -6.04 7.65
N ASN A 12 19.40 -5.56 7.23
CA ASN A 12 20.15 -6.07 6.10
C ASN A 12 19.29 -6.22 4.82
N ARG A 13 18.59 -5.13 4.48
CA ARG A 13 17.70 -5.02 3.31
C ARG A 13 17.94 -3.68 2.62
N ASP A 14 17.71 -3.65 1.32
CA ASP A 14 17.69 -2.42 0.53
C ASP A 14 16.27 -1.84 0.50
N SER A 15 16.17 -0.52 0.32
CA SER A 15 14.89 0.15 0.17
C SER A 15 14.99 1.41 -0.68
N ILE A 16 13.83 1.94 -1.06
CA ILE A 16 13.67 3.13 -1.90
C ILE A 16 13.98 4.38 -1.06
N PRO A 17 14.92 5.25 -1.47
CA PRO A 17 15.17 6.50 -0.78
C PRO A 17 13.97 7.44 -0.96
N LEU A 18 13.57 8.11 0.12
CA LEU A 18 12.51 9.10 0.09
C LEU A 18 13.05 10.45 -0.41
N GLY A 19 12.16 11.21 -1.03
CA GLY A 19 12.39 12.61 -1.37
C GLY A 19 12.86 13.46 -0.19
N HIS A 20 13.58 14.54 -0.50
CA HIS A 20 14.02 15.55 0.45
C HIS A 20 14.99 15.06 1.55
N GLY A 21 15.69 13.95 1.30
CA GLY A 21 16.84 13.53 2.11
C GLY A 21 16.50 12.97 3.50
N GLY A 22 15.27 12.51 3.72
CA GLY A 22 14.84 12.09 5.06
C GLY A 22 14.83 10.57 5.32
N GLY A 23 15.60 9.75 4.60
CA GLY A 23 15.67 8.30 4.84
C GLY A 23 14.95 7.48 3.78
N TYR A 24 14.44 6.30 4.17
CA TYR A 24 13.98 5.26 3.26
C TYR A 24 12.51 4.90 3.47
N TYR A 25 11.87 4.44 2.40
CA TYR A 25 10.51 3.88 2.47
C TYR A 25 10.52 2.57 3.25
N GLY A 26 9.47 2.31 4.00
CA GLY A 26 9.24 1.03 4.65
C GLY A 26 7.75 0.82 4.92
N GLU A 27 7.37 -0.42 5.12
CA GLU A 27 6.01 -0.84 5.46
C GLU A 27 6.07 -1.93 6.53
N ILE A 28 5.03 -2.04 7.36
CA ILE A 28 4.91 -3.18 8.27
C ILE A 28 4.51 -4.40 7.45
N ALA A 29 5.27 -5.49 7.55
CA ALA A 29 5.05 -6.70 6.77
C ALA A 29 3.58 -7.19 6.79
N VAL A 30 2.90 -7.08 7.94
CA VAL A 30 1.48 -7.45 8.07
C VAL A 30 0.56 -6.71 7.10
N PHE A 31 0.83 -5.44 6.77
CA PHE A 31 0.00 -4.70 5.81
C PHE A 31 0.25 -5.16 4.37
N HIS A 32 1.49 -5.46 4.02
CA HIS A 32 1.84 -6.06 2.73
C HIS A 32 1.18 -7.45 2.57
N GLU A 33 1.26 -8.28 3.60
CA GLU A 33 0.64 -9.61 3.65
C GLU A 33 -0.88 -9.52 3.49
N LEU A 34 -1.55 -8.67 4.27
CA LEU A 34 -3.00 -8.50 4.19
C LEU A 34 -3.46 -7.91 2.85
N HIS A 35 -2.68 -7.01 2.25
CA HIS A 35 -2.96 -6.49 0.91
C HIS A 35 -2.90 -7.59 -0.15
N CYS A 36 -1.88 -8.44 -0.11
CA CYS A 36 -1.76 -9.61 -0.98
C CYS A 36 -2.89 -10.62 -0.73
N LEU A 37 -3.21 -10.93 0.53
CA LEU A 37 -4.33 -11.83 0.86
C LEU A 37 -5.68 -11.29 0.39
N LYS A 38 -5.90 -9.98 0.48
CA LYS A 38 -7.09 -9.33 -0.09
C LYS A 38 -7.15 -9.54 -1.60
N PHE A 39 -6.04 -9.34 -2.30
CA PHE A 39 -5.99 -9.57 -3.75
C PHE A 39 -6.26 -11.03 -4.12
N ILE A 40 -5.64 -11.98 -3.43
CA ILE A 40 -5.87 -13.42 -3.61
C ILE A 40 -7.34 -13.76 -3.39
N ARG A 41 -7.95 -13.25 -2.32
CA ARG A 41 -9.38 -13.45 -2.05
C ARG A 41 -10.26 -12.85 -3.15
N GLN A 42 -9.93 -11.66 -3.64
CA GLN A 42 -10.68 -11.01 -4.71
C GLN A 42 -10.57 -11.77 -6.04
N ALA A 43 -9.42 -12.39 -6.30
CA ALA A 43 -9.18 -13.25 -7.44
C ALA A 43 -10.03 -14.52 -7.45
N PHE A 44 -10.19 -15.17 -6.30
CA PHE A 44 -11.00 -16.39 -6.19
C PHE A 44 -12.51 -16.10 -6.16
N HIS A 45 -12.91 -14.87 -5.84
CA HIS A 45 -14.31 -14.45 -5.76
C HIS A 45 -14.64 -13.36 -6.78
N MET A 46 -14.11 -13.50 -8.00
CA MET A 46 -14.29 -12.52 -9.06
C MET A 46 -15.75 -12.32 -9.45
N ASP A 47 -16.60 -13.34 -9.35
CA ASP A 47 -18.04 -13.25 -9.54
C ASP A 47 -18.69 -12.22 -8.60
N TYR A 48 -18.31 -12.24 -7.32
CA TYR A 48 -18.74 -11.25 -6.34
C TYR A 48 -18.09 -9.88 -6.57
N TYR A 49 -16.81 -9.84 -6.92
CA TYR A 49 -16.02 -8.60 -7.05
C TYR A 49 -16.03 -7.94 -8.43
N ARG A 50 -16.68 -8.55 -9.44
CA ARG A 50 -16.69 -8.09 -10.83
C ARG A 50 -17.17 -6.64 -10.99
N HIS A 51 -18.13 -6.23 -10.16
CA HIS A 51 -18.67 -4.87 -10.17
C HIS A 51 -17.65 -3.80 -9.71
N ILE A 52 -16.61 -4.18 -8.95
CA ILE A 52 -15.57 -3.26 -8.47
C ILE A 52 -14.46 -3.06 -9.52
N TYR A 53 -14.12 -4.12 -10.26
CA TYR A 53 -12.96 -4.13 -11.17
C TYR A 53 -13.31 -3.93 -12.65
N GLY A 54 -14.60 -3.95 -13.00
CA GLY A 54 -15.06 -3.88 -14.39
C GLY A 54 -14.75 -5.17 -15.16
N GLU A 55 -14.95 -5.16 -16.49
CA GLU A 55 -14.68 -6.32 -17.35
C GLU A 55 -13.19 -6.44 -17.68
N LYS A 56 -12.34 -6.82 -16.72
CA LYS A 56 -10.96 -7.25 -17.02
C LYS A 56 -10.84 -8.76 -16.90
N LYS A 57 -10.24 -9.37 -17.94
CA LYS A 57 -10.18 -10.82 -18.16
C LYS A 57 -9.51 -11.58 -17.03
N GLU A 58 -10.06 -12.76 -16.80
CA GLU A 58 -9.86 -13.80 -15.79
C GLU A 58 -8.43 -14.40 -15.69
N GLU A 59 -7.48 -13.95 -16.50
CA GLU A 59 -6.26 -14.72 -16.85
C GLU A 59 -5.03 -14.44 -15.95
N THR A 60 -5.08 -13.52 -14.98
CA THR A 60 -3.87 -13.00 -14.31
C THR A 60 -3.65 -13.44 -12.86
N MET A 61 -4.37 -14.44 -12.33
CA MET A 61 -4.39 -14.60 -10.87
C MET A 61 -4.37 -16.03 -10.32
N GLY A 62 -3.47 -16.85 -10.84
CA GLY A 62 -3.12 -18.14 -10.23
C GLY A 62 -1.72 -18.11 -9.65
N GLU A 63 -1.59 -18.22 -8.33
CA GLU A 63 -0.76 -19.22 -7.63
C GLU A 63 -0.88 -19.02 -6.10
N HIS A 64 -1.19 -20.13 -5.41
CA HIS A 64 -1.68 -20.17 -4.02
C HIS A 64 -0.61 -19.86 -2.97
N THR A 65 -0.96 -19.08 -1.93
CA THR A 65 -0.14 -18.92 -0.71
C THR A 65 -0.67 -19.81 0.43
N ASP A 66 0.23 -20.49 1.13
CA ASP A 66 -0.04 -21.35 2.28
C ASP A 66 -0.46 -20.52 3.52
N PHE A 67 -1.52 -20.97 4.21
CA PHE A 67 -2.17 -20.25 5.31
C PHE A 67 -1.84 -20.78 6.71
N THR A 68 -0.88 -21.69 6.86
CA THR A 68 -0.51 -22.27 8.16
C THR A 68 0.36 -21.34 9.05
N GLN A 69 0.29 -20.02 8.88
CA GLN A 69 1.06 -19.09 9.72
C GLN A 69 0.45 -18.98 11.12
N GLU A 70 1.31 -19.08 12.14
CA GLU A 70 0.96 -18.90 13.54
C GLU A 70 0.68 -17.42 13.80
N HIS A 71 -0.52 -17.10 14.29
CA HIS A 71 -0.92 -15.73 14.57
C HIS A 71 -0.80 -15.44 16.06
N THR A 72 0.10 -14.53 16.45
CA THR A 72 0.17 -14.01 17.81
C THR A 72 -0.47 -12.63 17.90
N CYS A 73 -1.19 -12.33 18.98
CA CYS A 73 -1.77 -11.00 19.21
C CYS A 73 -0.68 -9.93 19.27
N VAL A 74 -0.83 -8.88 18.46
CA VAL A 74 0.06 -7.71 18.47
C VAL A 74 -0.51 -6.65 19.41
N ASN A 75 0.34 -5.99 20.21
CA ASN A 75 -0.04 -4.78 20.94
C ASN A 75 -0.12 -3.62 19.95
N TRP A 76 -1.31 -3.37 19.42
CA TRP A 76 -1.56 -2.37 18.39
C TRP A 76 -1.28 -0.95 18.86
N ASP A 77 -1.59 -0.60 20.12
CA ASP A 77 -1.37 0.75 20.65
C ASP A 77 0.12 1.12 20.64
N SER A 78 0.96 0.20 21.08
CA SER A 78 2.41 0.41 21.11
C SER A 78 3.00 0.51 19.71
N LEU A 79 2.49 -0.32 18.78
CA LEU A 79 2.91 -0.30 17.39
C LEU A 79 2.52 1.00 16.70
N MET A 80 1.26 1.44 16.84
CA MET A 80 0.76 2.67 16.23
C MET A 80 1.45 3.90 16.81
N LYS A 81 1.68 3.95 18.14
CA LYS A 81 2.47 5.01 18.78
C LYS A 81 3.89 5.14 18.20
N TRP A 82 4.51 4.03 17.80
CA TRP A 82 5.80 4.04 17.12
C TRP A 82 5.69 4.42 15.63
N ALA A 83 4.66 3.95 14.93
CA ALA A 83 4.51 4.11 13.49
C ALA A 83 4.01 5.51 13.06
N GLU A 84 3.12 6.12 13.84
CA GLU A 84 2.50 7.42 13.55
C GLU A 84 3.50 8.55 13.21
N PRO A 85 4.51 8.85 14.04
CA PRO A 85 5.48 9.91 13.72
C PRO A 85 6.38 9.57 12.54
N ARG A 86 6.37 8.31 12.07
CA ARG A 86 7.10 7.83 10.88
C ARG A 86 6.20 7.77 9.65
N SER A 87 4.92 8.09 9.77
CA SER A 87 4.00 8.11 8.63
C SER A 87 4.46 9.18 7.62
N ILE A 88 4.30 8.85 6.34
CA ILE A 88 4.63 9.75 5.24
C ILE A 88 3.46 9.72 4.26
N ASP A 89 3.20 10.85 3.62
CA ASP A 89 2.34 10.88 2.46
C ASP A 89 3.14 10.45 1.23
N ILE A 90 2.86 9.26 0.69
CA ILE A 90 3.54 8.76 -0.51
C ILE A 90 3.05 9.44 -1.79
N PHE A 91 1.88 10.08 -1.76
CA PHE A 91 1.25 10.74 -2.90
C PHE A 91 1.73 12.18 -3.08
N GLN A 92 2.41 12.73 -2.07
CA GLN A 92 3.03 14.02 -2.16
C GLN A 92 4.09 14.04 -3.27
N GLU A 93 4.07 15.08 -4.09
CA GLU A 93 5.02 15.26 -5.18
C GLU A 93 6.47 15.24 -4.67
N GLY A 94 7.33 14.54 -5.39
CA GLY A 94 8.74 14.41 -5.05
C GLY A 94 9.04 13.42 -3.90
N MET A 95 8.03 12.82 -3.24
CA MET A 95 8.29 11.84 -2.18
C MET A 95 8.81 10.51 -2.70
N LEU A 96 8.27 10.02 -3.81
CA LEU A 96 8.77 8.85 -4.54
C LEU A 96 9.23 9.32 -5.92
N VAL A 97 10.51 9.11 -6.23
CA VAL A 97 11.12 9.56 -7.49
C VAL A 97 11.84 8.38 -8.14
N HIS A 98 11.42 8.02 -9.35
CA HIS A 98 12.09 6.99 -10.13
C HIS A 98 13.38 7.58 -10.75
N PRO A 99 14.53 6.86 -10.72
CA PRO A 99 15.80 7.39 -11.22
C PRO A 99 15.78 7.89 -12.67
N THR A 100 14.92 7.31 -13.52
CA THR A 100 14.81 7.70 -14.94
C THR A 100 13.47 8.35 -15.31
N LEU A 101 12.40 8.11 -14.55
CA LEU A 101 11.05 8.55 -14.93
C LEU A 101 10.60 9.80 -14.17
N GLY A 102 11.35 10.21 -13.15
CA GLY A 102 11.01 11.39 -12.34
C GLY A 102 10.00 11.08 -11.23
N PRO A 103 9.31 12.11 -10.71
CA PRO A 103 8.36 11.96 -9.60
C PRO A 103 7.20 11.03 -9.94
N ALA A 104 6.85 10.13 -9.01
CA ALA A 104 5.73 9.19 -9.18
C ALA A 104 4.38 9.90 -9.23
N TYR A 105 4.25 11.04 -8.54
CA TYR A 105 3.06 11.86 -8.48
C TYR A 105 3.41 13.29 -8.87
N LEU A 106 2.79 13.78 -9.95
CA LEU A 106 2.97 15.14 -10.47
C LEU A 106 1.87 16.04 -9.88
N GLY A 107 2.26 17.19 -9.31
CA GLY A 107 1.32 18.16 -8.74
C GLY A 107 0.76 17.81 -7.35
N GLY A 108 1.19 16.71 -6.72
CA GLY A 108 0.83 16.34 -5.35
C GLY A 108 -0.65 16.03 -5.12
N ILE A 109 -1.41 15.87 -6.21
CA ILE A 109 -2.84 15.58 -6.15
C ILE A 109 -2.97 14.06 -6.00
N ARG A 110 -3.55 13.59 -4.89
CA ARG A 110 -4.24 12.30 -4.88
C ARG A 110 -5.30 12.45 -5.95
N GLU A 111 -5.10 11.87 -7.13
CA GLU A 111 -6.19 11.75 -8.10
C GLU A 111 -7.28 11.00 -7.35
N ASP A 112 -8.27 11.76 -6.91
CA ASP A 112 -9.40 11.35 -6.14
C ASP A 112 -10.25 10.54 -7.09
N ARG A 113 -9.82 9.30 -7.37
CA ARG A 113 -10.79 8.31 -7.77
C ARG A 113 -11.76 8.22 -6.60
N PRO A 114 -13.02 8.65 -6.77
CA PRO A 114 -13.97 8.61 -5.69
C PRO A 114 -14.00 7.18 -5.17
N HIS A 115 -14.00 7.02 -3.85
CA HIS A 115 -14.32 5.74 -3.27
C HIS A 115 -15.70 5.35 -3.82
N ALA A 116 -15.90 4.07 -4.17
CA ALA A 116 -17.13 3.61 -4.83
C ALA A 116 -18.42 3.98 -4.07
N GLU A 117 -18.28 4.33 -2.80
CA GLU A 117 -19.30 4.75 -1.84
C GLU A 117 -19.67 6.26 -1.93
N ASP A 118 -18.86 7.09 -2.58
CA ASP A 118 -19.14 8.53 -2.79
C ASP A 118 -19.90 8.82 -4.10
N VAL A 119 -19.97 7.84 -5.02
CA VAL A 119 -20.63 8.01 -6.34
C VAL A 119 -22.16 8.01 -6.23
N THR A 120 -22.72 7.48 -5.14
CA THR A 120 -24.17 7.41 -4.92
C THR A 120 -24.81 8.72 -4.45
N SER A 121 -24.02 9.77 -4.21
CA SER A 121 -24.52 11.08 -3.74
C SER A 121 -24.68 12.13 -4.85
N MET A 122 -24.25 11.88 -6.08
CA MET A 122 -24.25 12.88 -7.17
C MET A 122 -25.36 12.68 -8.22
N SER A 123 -26.43 11.94 -7.89
CA SER A 123 -27.55 11.69 -8.81
C SER A 123 -28.82 12.48 -8.50
N ASN A 124 -28.75 13.56 -7.71
CA ASN A 124 -29.87 14.47 -7.46
C ASN A 124 -29.41 15.93 -7.48
N LEU A 125 -29.07 16.45 -8.66
CA LEU A 125 -29.23 17.85 -9.06
C LEU A 125 -29.39 17.91 -10.58
#